data_AF-A0A246L3S5-F1
#
_entry.id   AF-A0A246L3S5-F1
#
_cell.length_a   1.000
_cell.length_b   1.000
_cell.length_c   1.000
_cell.angle_alpha   90.00
_cell.angle_beta   90.00
_cell.angle_gamma   90.00
#
_symmetry.space_group_name_H-M   'P 1'
#
loop_
_entity.id
_entity.type
_entity.pdbx_description
1 polymer ?
#
loop_
_entity_poly.entity_id
_entity_poly.type
_entity_poly.pdbx_seq_one_letter_code
_entity_poly.pdbx_strand_id
1 'polypeptide(L)' 'MSKSSSSNGGIGFTGLLTVAFVVLKLTKVIDWSWWWVLSPIWIAAVLSFAIVTAILLLWR' A
#
# COMPACT_ATOMS: atom_id res chain seq x y z
N MET A 1 7.57 35.09 1.81
CA MET A 1 7.42 34.09 2.90
C MET A 1 7.51 32.70 2.27
N SER A 2 8.69 32.07 2.26
CA SER A 2 8.90 30.73 1.71
C SER A 2 8.32 29.70 2.67
N LYS A 3 7.20 29.09 2.30
CA LYS A 3 6.54 28.03 3.07
C LYS A 3 7.39 26.77 2.98
N SER A 4 8.10 26.44 4.05
CA SER A 4 8.80 25.18 4.22
C SER A 4 7.78 24.04 4.18
N SER A 5 7.66 23.39 3.03
CA SER A 5 6.97 22.13 2.88
C SER A 5 7.86 21.04 3.48
N SER A 6 7.78 20.88 4.80
CA SER A 6 8.28 19.71 5.49
C SER A 6 7.56 18.49 4.93
N SER A 7 8.22 17.79 4.01
CA SER A 7 7.77 16.52 3.47
C SER A 7 7.86 15.48 4.59
N ASN A 8 6.79 15.38 5.38
CA ASN A 8 6.59 14.35 6.38
C ASN A 8 6.42 12.99 5.68
N GLY A 9 7.52 12.44 5.18
CA GLY A 9 7.64 11.07 4.68
C GLY A 9 7.55 10.07 5.82
N GLY A 10 6.43 10.04 6.53
CA GLY A 10 6.07 8.95 7.42
C GLY A 10 5.60 7.78 6.57
N ILE A 11 6.07 6.58 6.87
CA ILE A 11 5.47 5.34 6.36
C ILE A 11 3.96 5.46 6.56
N GLY A 12 3.22 5.54 5.47
CA GLY A 12 1.77 5.65 5.52
C GLY A 12 1.21 4.49 6.34
N PHE A 13 0.07 4.71 6.99
CA PHE A 13 -0.63 3.69 7.78
C PHE A 13 -0.69 2.32 7.07
N THR A 14 -0.84 2.32 5.74
CA THR A 14 -0.82 1.12 4.89
C THR A 14 0.49 0.34 4.93
N GLY A 15 1.65 1.02 5.01
CA GLY A 15 2.96 0.39 5.09
C GLY A 15 3.20 -0.25 6.46
N LEU A 16 2.75 0.41 7.54
CA LEU A 16 2.75 -0.17 8.90
C LEU A 16 1.83 -1.38 8.99
N LEU A 17 0.62 -1.32 8.41
CA LEU A 17 -0.27 -2.47 8.30
C LEU A 17 0.37 -3.62 7.53
N THR A 18 1.02 -3.34 6.40
CA THR A 18 1.73 -4.34 5.60
C THR A 18 2.79 -5.05 6.44
N VAL A 19 3.64 -4.28 7.13
CA VAL A 19 4.70 -4.84 7.98
C VAL A 19 4.10 -5.66 9.12
N ALA A 20 3.04 -5.17 9.77
CA ALA A 20 2.35 -5.89 10.84
C ALA A 20 1.78 -7.25 10.36
N PHE A 21 1.15 -7.31 9.18
CA PHE A 21 0.65 -8.56 8.59
C PHE A 21 1.78 -9.54 8.25
N VAL A 22 2.92 -9.05 7.75
CA VAL A 22 4.12 -9.87 7.47
C VAL A 22 4.68 -10.46 8.78
N VAL A 23 4.79 -9.65 9.83
CA VAL A 23 5.29 -10.09 11.14
C VAL A 23 4.37 -11.14 11.75
N LEU A 24 3.04 -10.92 11.74
CA LEU A 24 2.06 -11.87 12.29
C LEU A 24 2.11 -13.25 11.60
N LYS A 25 2.45 -13.27 10.30
CA LYS A 25 2.60 -14.51 9.54
C LYS A 25 3.91 -15.23 9.84
N LEU A 26 4.99 -14.50 10.14
CA LEU A 26 6.27 -15.04 10.56
C LEU A 26 6.22 -15.61 11.99
N THR A 27 5.45 -15.01 12.89
CA THR A 27 5.17 -15.56 14.24
C THR A 27 4.26 -16.79 14.23
N LYS A 28 3.93 -17.34 13.05
CA LYS A 28 3.11 -18.56 12.88
C LYS A 28 1.74 -18.52 13.57
N VAL A 29 1.20 -17.33 13.80
CA VAL A 29 -0.17 -17.16 14.31
C VAL A 29 -1.20 -17.57 13.24
N ILE A 30 -0.81 -17.52 11.95
CA ILE A 30 -1.68 -17.84 10.82
C ILE A 30 -0.87 -18.59 9.74
N ASP A 31 -1.31 -19.78 9.32
CA ASP A 31 -0.71 -20.59 8.24
C ASP A 31 -1.01 -20.07 6.82
N TRP A 32 -1.61 -18.88 6.73
CA TRP A 32 -2.25 -18.43 5.50
C TRP A 32 -1.28 -18.21 4.34
N SER A 33 -1.82 -18.29 3.12
CA SER A 33 -1.06 -18.05 1.90
C SER A 33 -0.49 -16.63 1.84
N TRP A 34 0.75 -16.51 1.36
CA TRP A 34 1.46 -15.23 1.24
C TRP A 34 0.73 -14.23 0.33
N TRP A 35 -0.07 -14.73 -0.61
CA TRP A 35 -1.00 -13.95 -1.44
C TRP A 35 -1.98 -13.10 -0.63
N TRP A 36 -2.51 -13.63 0.48
CA TRP A 36 -3.45 -12.89 1.32
C TRP A 36 -2.76 -11.91 2.28
N VAL A 37 -1.51 -12.18 2.69
CA VAL A 37 -0.68 -11.20 3.42
C VAL A 37 -0.42 -9.97 2.56
N LEU A 38 -0.28 -10.13 1.24
CA LEU A 38 -0.18 -9.01 0.32
C LEU A 38 -1.54 -8.39 -0.03
N SER A 39 -2.69 -8.92 0.41
CA SER A 39 -4.03 -8.39 0.06
C SER A 39 -4.16 -6.86 0.24
N PRO A 40 -3.65 -6.26 1.34
CA PRO A 40 -3.63 -4.81 1.51
C PRO A 40 -2.84 -4.07 0.41
N ILE A 41 -1.73 -4.67 -0.04
CA ILE A 41 -0.89 -4.16 -1.13
C ILE A 41 -1.53 -4.38 -2.50
N TRP A 42 -2.17 -5.53 -2.73
CA TRP A 42 -2.88 -5.82 -3.97
C TRP A 42 -4.04 -4.85 -4.17
N ILE A 43 -4.81 -4.56 -3.12
CA ILE A 43 -5.87 -3.53 -3.17
C ILE A 43 -5.30 -2.16 -3.51
N ALA A 44 -4.21 -1.75 -2.87
CA ALA A 44 -3.57 -0.46 -3.16
C ALA A 44 -3.01 -0.41 -4.59
N ALA A 45 -2.40 -1.49 -5.07
CA ALA A 45 -1.82 -1.61 -6.40
C ALA A 45 -2.90 -1.65 -7.49
N VAL A 46 -3.99 -2.39 -7.29
CA VAL A 46 -5.12 -2.43 -8.22
C VAL A 46 -5.81 -1.07 -8.27
N LEU A 47 -6.01 -0.42 -7.13
CA LEU A 47 -6.61 0.91 -7.09
C LEU A 47 -5.73 1.95 -7.81
N SER A 48 -4.42 1.96 -7.55
CA SER A 48 -3.51 2.87 -8.25
C SER A 48 -3.46 2.59 -9.75
N PHE A 49 -3.40 1.33 -10.15
CA PHE A 49 -3.41 0.93 -11.56
C PHE A 49 -4.72 1.30 -12.26
N ALA A 50 -5.86 1.10 -11.61
CA ALA A 50 -7.18 1.50 -12.10
C ALA A 50 -7.27 3.02 -12.30
N ILE A 51 -6.75 3.81 -11.35
CA ILE A 51 -6.71 5.27 -11.47
C ILE A 51 -5.82 5.69 -12.64
N VAL A 52 -4.61 5.14 -12.75
CA VAL A 52 -3.66 5.46 -13.83
C VAL A 52 -4.26 5.13 -15.19
N THR A 53 -4.83 3.94 -15.35
CA THR A 53 -5.47 3.51 -16.61
C THR A 53 -6.69 4.37 -16.95
N ALA A 54 -7.53 4.72 -15.98
CA ALA A 54 -8.66 5.62 -16.20
C ALA A 54 -8.21 7.00 -16.66
N ILE A 55 -7.18 7.59 -16.04
CA ILE A 55 -6.60 8.88 -16.45
C ILE A 55 -6.04 8.77 -17.88
N LEU A 56 -5.30 7.71 -18.18
CA LEU A 56 -4.65 7.50 -19.47
C LEU A 56 -5.68 7.30 -20.59
N LEU A 57 -6.82 6.66 -20.30
CA LEU A 57 -7.97 6.56 -21.20
C LEU A 57 -8.71 7.90 -21.36
N LEU A 58 -8.80 8.70 -20.29
CA LEU A 58 -9.46 10.01 -20.32
C LEU A 58 -8.63 11.07 -21.06
N TRP A 59 -7.31 10.89 -21.09
CA TRP A 59 -6.35 11.76 -21.79
C TRP A 59 -6.10 11.34 -23.24
N ARG A 60 -6.59 10.17 -23.65
CA ARG A 60 -6.51 9.63 -25.01
C ARG A 60 -7.74 10.03 -25.81
#